data_AF-A0A3P3ZL69-F1
#
_entry.id   AF-A0A3P3ZL69-F1
#
_cell.length_a   1.000
_cell.length_b   1.000
_cell.length_c   1.000
_cell.angle_alpha   90.00
_cell.angle_beta   90.00
_cell.angle_gamma   90.00
#
_symmetry.space_group_name_H-M   'P 1'
#
loop_
_entity.id
_entity.type
_entity.pdbx_description
1 polymer ?
#
loop_
_entity_poly.entity_id
_entity_poly.type
_entity_poly.pdbx_seq_one_letter_code
_entity_poly.pdbx_strand_id
1 'polypeptide(L)' 'MHTDKIISIVVQLQDRLEFNKAYDTWRETLGDTNYSYPAQSAGQLRNGRIEGVTYSAVPKPFLDFLDSKVFRYEVL' A
#
# COMPACT_ATOMS: atom_id res chain seq x y z
N MET A 1 -0.16 -23.91 -6.35
CA MET A 1 -0.75 -23.18 -5.22
C MET A 1 0.28 -22.20 -4.69
N HIS A 2 0.27 -20.95 -5.13
CA HIS A 2 1.09 -19.91 -4.48
C HIS A 2 0.28 -19.43 -3.29
N THR A 3 0.79 -19.68 -2.09
CA THR A 3 0.29 -19.04 -0.88
C THR A 3 0.28 -17.54 -1.14
N ASP A 4 -0.90 -16.92 -1.06
CA ASP A 4 -1.07 -15.49 -0.90
C ASP A 4 -0.33 -15.09 0.38
N LYS A 5 0.98 -14.87 0.26
CA LYS A 5 1.77 -14.29 1.33
C LYS A 5 1.13 -12.92 1.58
N ILE A 6 0.74 -12.68 2.83
CA ILE A 6 0.33 -11.34 3.26
C ILE A 6 1.52 -10.43 3.00
N ILE A 7 1.38 -9.53 2.04
CA ILE A 7 2.42 -8.54 1.75
C ILE A 7 2.09 -7.31 2.56
N SER A 8 3.06 -6.91 3.38
CA SER A 8 2.99 -5.64 4.10
C SER A 8 3.99 -4.68 3.46
N ILE A 9 3.60 -3.42 3.35
CA ILE A 9 4.49 -2.35 2.85
C ILE A 9 4.45 -1.18 3.81
N VAL A 10 5.53 -0.40 3.82
CA VAL A 10 5.60 0.89 4.48
C VAL A 10 5.58 1.98 3.40
N VAL A 11 4.58 2.87 3.47
CA VAL A 11 4.48 4.07 2.61
C VAL A 11 4.89 5.28 3.44
N GLN A 12 5.78 6.13 2.92
CA GLN A 12 6.17 7.35 3.63
C GLN A 12 4.96 8.26 3.86
N LEU A 13 4.91 8.97 5.00
CA LEU A 13 3.74 9.79 5.38
C LEU A 13 3.36 10.82 4.30
N GLN A 14 4.36 11.43 3.66
CA GLN A 14 4.18 12.42 2.60
C GLN A 14 3.55 11.85 1.32
N ASP A 15 3.70 10.53 1.08
CA ASP A 15 3.26 9.85 -0.13
C ASP A 15 1.91 9.10 0.08
N ARG A 16 1.32 9.21 1.28
CA ARG A 16 0.11 8.47 1.67
C ARG A 16 -1.09 8.80 0.78
N LEU A 17 -1.25 10.07 0.39
CA LEU A 17 -2.37 10.49 -0.45
C LEU A 17 -2.24 9.92 -1.86
N GLU A 18 -1.04 9.92 -2.42
CA GLU A 18 -0.68 9.36 -3.72
C GLU A 18 -0.90 7.85 -3.73
N PHE A 19 -0.51 7.16 -2.65
CA PHE A 19 -0.80 5.75 -2.47
C PHE A 19 -2.31 5.45 -2.50
N ASN A 20 -3.10 6.19 -1.71
CA ASN A 20 -4.55 5.98 -1.66
C ASN A 20 -5.18 6.20 -3.05
N LYS A 21 -4.82 7.28 -3.75
CA LYS A 21 -5.27 7.55 -5.13
C LYS A 21 -4.89 6.42 -6.10
N ALA A 22 -3.68 5.87 -5.97
CA ALA A 22 -3.24 4.74 -6.79
C ALA A 22 -4.08 3.49 -6.51
N TYR A 23 -4.41 3.22 -5.24
CA TYR A 23 -5.27 2.10 -4.84
C TYR A 23 -6.69 2.26 -5.40
N ASP A 24 -7.25 3.47 -5.30
CA ASP A 24 -8.59 3.79 -5.83
C ASP A 24 -8.63 3.57 -7.34
N THR A 25 -7.66 4.12 -8.06
CA THR A 25 -7.53 3.95 -9.52
C THR A 25 -7.46 2.47 -9.89
N TRP A 26 -6.65 1.69 -9.18
CA TRP A 26 -6.53 0.26 -9.43
C TRP A 26 -7.85 -0.49 -9.20
N ARG A 27 -8.58 -0.20 -8.10
CA ARG A 27 -9.89 -0.81 -7.84
C ARG A 27 -10.94 -0.42 -8.88
N GLU A 28 -10.95 0.84 -9.31
CA GLU A 28 -11.77 1.31 -10.42
C GLU A 28 -11.47 0.56 -11.73
N THR A 29 -10.19 0.29 -12.04
CA THR A 29 -9.83 -0.50 -13.24
C THR A 29 -10.34 -1.94 -13.21
N LEU A 30 -10.62 -2.47 -12.02
CA LEU A 30 -11.24 -3.78 -11.83
C LEU A 30 -12.78 -3.72 -11.84
N GLY A 31 -13.37 -2.53 -11.99
CA GLY A 31 -14.81 -2.31 -11.87
C GLY A 31 -15.34 -2.45 -10.43
N ASP A 32 -14.46 -2.40 -9.44
CA ASP A 32 -14.81 -2.59 -8.04
C ASP A 32 -14.92 -1.24 -7.33
N THR A 33 -16.16 -0.82 -7.08
CA THR A 33 -16.48 0.44 -6.40
C THR A 33 -16.82 0.26 -4.92
N ASN A 34 -16.92 -0.99 -4.43
CA ASN A 34 -17.23 -1.30 -3.04
C ASN A 34 -16.09 -2.10 -2.42
N TYR A 35 -15.01 -1.39 -2.13
CA TYR A 35 -13.79 -1.97 -1.61
C TYR A 35 -13.38 -1.42 -0.26
N SER A 36 -12.53 -2.19 0.41
CA SER A 36 -11.81 -1.73 1.60
C SER A 36 -10.35 -1.51 1.25
N TYR A 37 -9.76 -0.48 1.86
CA TYR A 37 -8.32 -0.31 1.84
C TYR A 37 -7.62 -1.46 2.58
N PRO A 38 -6.36 -1.75 2.26
CA PRO A 38 -5.53 -2.63 3.07
C PRO A 38 -5.48 -2.09 4.51
N ALA A 39 -5.36 -2.99 5.49
CA ALA A 39 -5.35 -2.62 6.90
C ALA A 39 -4.16 -1.70 7.19
N GLN A 40 -4.41 -0.57 7.86
CA GLN A 40 -3.40 0.45 8.14
C GLN A 40 -3.01 0.42 9.62
N SER A 41 -1.71 0.53 9.89
CA SER A 41 -1.18 0.83 11.23
C SER A 41 -0.19 1.99 11.14
N ALA A 42 -0.01 2.72 12.26
CA ALA A 42 1.06 3.70 12.39
C ALA A 42 2.38 2.98 12.09
N GLY A 43 2.97 3.31 10.94
CA GLY A 43 4.11 2.58 10.40
C GLY A 43 5.41 2.94 11.10
N GLN A 44 6.46 2.30 10.62
CA GLN A 44 7.81 2.25 11.19
C GLN A 44 8.21 3.49 12.02
N LEU A 45 8.58 3.23 13.28
CA LEU A 45 9.27 4.19 14.13
C LEU A 45 10.75 4.21 13.74
N ARG A 46 11.23 5.33 13.21
CA ARG A 46 12.66 5.56 13.01
C ARG A 46 13.10 6.74 13.86
N ASN A 47 14.14 6.55 14.67
CA ASN A 47 14.66 7.57 15.60
C ASN A 47 13.57 8.23 16.48
N GLY A 48 12.56 7.47 16.90
CA GLY A 48 11.47 7.97 17.74
C GLY A 48 10.41 8.80 17.01
N ARG A 49 10.41 8.84 15.67
CA ARG A 49 9.37 9.46 14.85
C ARG A 49 8.70 8.44 13.95
N ILE A 50 7.39 8.59 13.76
CA ILE A 50 6.62 7.81 12.79
C ILE A 50 7.00 8.37 11.40
N GLU A 51 7.66 7.57 10.56
CA GLU A 51 8.10 8.02 9.22
C GLU A 51 7.19 7.50 8.10
N GLY A 52 6.33 6.52 8.37
CA GLY A 52 5.42 5.95 7.38
C GLY A 52 4.14 5.36 7.95
N VAL A 53 3.27 4.88 7.07
CA VAL A 53 2.09 4.08 7.38
C VAL A 53 2.33 2.68 6.87
N THR A 54 2.14 1.68 7.73
CA THR A 54 2.21 0.28 7.30
C THR A 54 0.85 -0.14 6.77
N TYR A 55 0.82 -0.60 5.52
CA TYR A 55 -0.34 -1.23 4.91
C TYR A 55 -0.10 -2.74 4.90
N SER A 56 -1.02 -3.49 5.51
CA SER A 56 -0.97 -4.95 5.60
C SER A 56 -2.00 -5.58 4.67
N ALA A 57 -1.72 -6.82 4.22
CA ALA A 57 -2.56 -7.54 3.25
C ALA A 57 -2.74 -6.76 1.94
N VAL A 58 -1.65 -6.14 1.47
CA VAL A 58 -1.64 -5.45 0.17
C VAL A 58 -1.70 -6.50 -0.95
N PRO A 59 -2.65 -6.40 -1.88
CA PRO A 59 -2.76 -7.37 -2.97
C PRO A 59 -1.51 -7.37 -3.85
N LYS A 60 -0.97 -8.56 -4.15
CA LYS A 60 0.17 -8.68 -5.07
C LYS A 60 -0.07 -8.01 -6.43
N PRO A 61 -1.24 -8.17 -7.10
CA PRO A 61 -1.48 -7.50 -8.37
C PRO A 61 -1.50 -5.96 -8.26
N PHE A 62 -1.82 -5.42 -7.07
CA PHE A 62 -1.72 -3.99 -6.84
C PHE A 62 -0.26 -3.54 -6.69
N LEU A 63 0.61 -4.34 -6.07
CA LEU A 63 2.05 -4.03 -6.03
C LEU A 63 2.68 -4.02 -7.42
N ASP A 64 2.27 -4.96 -8.29
CA ASP A 64 2.72 -4.97 -9.68
C ASP A 64 2.22 -3.72 -10.44
N PHE A 65 1.05 -3.18 -10.06
CA PHE A 65 0.56 -1.88 -10.55
C PHE A 65 1.35 -0.69 -9.97
N LEU A 66 1.80 -0.76 -8.71
CA LEU A 66 2.57 0.29 -8.04
C LEU A 66 3.97 0.47 -8.59
N ASP A 67 4.59 -0.58 -9.12
CA ASP A 67 5.95 -0.52 -9.70
C ASP A 67 6.03 0.48 -10.88
N SER A 68 4.88 0.93 -11.39
CA SER A 68 4.75 1.99 -12.40
C SER A 68 4.64 3.43 -11.85
N LYS A 69 4.67 3.65 -10.53
CA LYS A 69 4.31 4.92 -9.86
C LYS A 69 5.46 5.58 -9.10
N VAL A 70 5.39 6.91 -8.98
CA VAL A 70 6.47 7.80 -8.49
C VAL A 70 6.36 8.07 -6.99
N PHE A 71 6.28 7.04 -6.15
CA PHE A 71 6.36 7.25 -4.69
C PHE A 71 7.12 6.13 -3.99
N ARG A 72 7.69 6.43 -2.82
CA ARG A 72 8.63 5.52 -2.14
C ARG A 72 7.87 4.62 -1.16
N TYR A 73 7.99 3.30 -1.36
CA TYR A 73 7.52 2.31 -0.40
C TYR A 73 8.57 1.20 -0.19
N GLU A 74 8.53 0.56 0.97
CA GLU A 74 9.38 -0.58 1.33
C GLU A 74 8.49 -1.81 1.56
N VAL A 75 8.86 -2.97 1.01
CA VAL A 75 8.16 -4.24 1.25
C VAL A 75 8.75 -4.91 2.49
N LEU A 76 7.88 -5.34 3.41
CA LEU A 76 8.23 -6.06 4.66
C LEU A 76 8.16 -7.57 4.49
#